data_AF-A0A8J6K2R4-F1
#
_entry.id   AF-A0A8J6K2R4-F1
#
_cell.length_a   1.000
_cell.length_b   1.000
_cell.length_c   1.000
_cell.angle_alpha   90.00
_cell.angle_beta   90.00
_cell.angle_gamma   90.00
#
_symmetry.space_group_name_H-M   'P 1'
#
loop_
_entity.id
_entity.type
_entity.pdbx_description
1 polymer ?
#
loop_
_entity_poly.entity_id
_entity_poly.type
_entity_poly.pdbx_seq_one_letter_code
_entity_poly.pdbx_strand_id
1 'polypeptide(L)'
;IAVLCCTENSFTLGSDHPIGKVALKIKQIKSLGFIVVLIHVHKFMMLTDANKVEFLKEHIFKDVSSIQSSLQANETEQAAHREI
;
A
#
# COMPACT_ATOMS: atom_id res chain seq x y z
N ILE A 1 2.08 -2.41 -9.11
CA ILE A 1 1.13 -2.01 -8.03
C ILE A 1 0.04 -3.06 -7.96
N ALA A 2 -0.39 -3.44 -6.76
CA ALA A 2 -1.48 -4.37 -6.50
C ALA A 2 -2.47 -3.72 -5.52
N VAL A 3 -3.74 -3.62 -5.93
CA VAL A 3 -4.81 -3.04 -5.11
C VAL A 3 -5.55 -4.16 -4.41
N LEU A 4 -5.59 -4.11 -3.07
CA LEU A 4 -6.26 -5.10 -2.24
C LEU A 4 -7.49 -4.49 -1.56
N CYS A 5 -8.66 -4.95 -1.99
CA CYS A 5 -9.94 -4.60 -1.39
C CYS A 5 -10.20 -5.47 -0.15
N CYS A 6 -10.18 -4.87 1.04
CA CYS A 6 -10.32 -5.55 2.32
C CYS A 6 -11.56 -5.06 3.06
N THR A 7 -12.25 -5.97 3.73
CA THR A 7 -13.37 -5.71 4.64
C THR A 7 -12.87 -5.33 6.04
N GLU A 8 -13.70 -4.71 6.89
CA GLU A 8 -13.25 -4.21 8.21
C GLU A 8 -12.62 -5.32 9.08
N ASN A 9 -13.15 -6.54 9.00
CA ASN A 9 -12.65 -7.72 9.72
C ASN A 9 -11.27 -8.21 9.25
N SER A 10 -10.70 -7.59 8.21
CA SER A 10 -9.33 -7.85 7.74
C SER A 10 -8.28 -7.13 8.57
N PHE A 11 -8.71 -6.24 9.47
CA PHE A 11 -7.86 -5.38 10.25
C PHE A 11 -8.10 -5.56 11.75
N THR A 12 -7.12 -5.16 12.55
CA THR A 12 -7.30 -5.02 14.01
C THR A 12 -8.35 -3.96 14.31
N LEU A 13 -9.20 -4.17 15.33
CA LEU A 13 -10.19 -3.19 15.73
C LEU A 13 -9.56 -1.81 16.01
N GLY A 14 -10.04 -0.77 15.33
CA GLY A 14 -9.56 0.61 15.50
C GLY A 14 -8.22 0.94 14.83
N SER A 15 -7.68 0.05 13.98
CA SER A 15 -6.42 0.29 13.27
C SER A 15 -6.48 -0.27 11.86
N ASP A 16 -5.70 0.30 10.93
CA ASP A 16 -5.55 -0.21 9.56
C ASP A 16 -4.49 -1.32 9.46
N HIS A 17 -4.09 -1.91 10.58
CA HIS A 17 -3.12 -2.99 10.61
C HIS A 17 -3.75 -4.31 10.13
N PRO A 18 -3.29 -4.89 9.01
CA PRO A 18 -3.87 -6.11 8.47
C PRO A 18 -3.57 -7.32 9.36
N ILE A 19 -4.51 -8.25 9.45
CA ILE A 19 -4.37 -9.45 10.29
C ILE A 19 -4.55 -10.76 9.50
N GLY A 20 -4.06 -11.85 10.09
CA GLY A 20 -4.29 -13.21 9.62
C GLY A 20 -3.92 -13.42 8.14
N LYS A 21 -4.88 -13.94 7.36
CA LYS A 21 -4.71 -14.25 5.93
C LYS A 21 -4.40 -13.02 5.08
N VAL A 22 -4.89 -11.84 5.47
CA VAL A 22 -4.68 -10.60 4.72
C VAL A 22 -3.25 -10.14 4.90
N ALA A 23 -2.73 -10.16 6.14
CA ALA A 23 -1.32 -9.88 6.40
C ALA A 23 -0.39 -10.82 5.61
N LEU A 24 -0.71 -12.11 5.55
CA LEU A 24 0.07 -13.08 4.78
C LEU A 24 0.04 -12.79 3.27
N LYS A 25 -1.14 -12.50 2.70
CA LYS A 25 -1.25 -12.10 1.29
C LYS A 25 -0.45 -10.85 0.97
N ILE A 26 -0.51 -9.84 1.84
CA ILE A 26 0.26 -8.59 1.67
C ILE A 26 1.76 -8.91 1.65
N LYS A 27 2.25 -9.72 2.59
CA LYS A 27 3.66 -10.14 2.64
C LYS A 27 4.08 -10.87 1.36
N GLN A 28 3.25 -11.79 0.88
CA GLN A 28 3.52 -12.53 -0.36
C GLN A 28 3.56 -11.61 -1.58
N ILE A 29 2.56 -10.72 -1.73
CA ILE A 29 2.50 -9.80 -2.86
C ILE A 29 3.68 -8.81 -2.84
N LYS A 30 4.07 -8.31 -1.66
CA LYS A 30 5.28 -7.49 -1.50
C LYS A 30 6.55 -8.24 -1.89
N SER A 31 6.67 -9.52 -1.53
CA SER A 31 7.83 -10.34 -1.91
C SER A 31 7.96 -10.57 -3.42
N LEU A 32 6.87 -10.43 -4.17
CA LEU A 32 6.86 -10.48 -5.64
C LEU A 32 7.22 -9.14 -6.28
N GLY A 33 7.60 -8.12 -5.50
CA GLY A 33 7.97 -6.79 -5.99
C GLY A 33 6.79 -5.84 -6.24
N PHE A 34 5.58 -6.19 -5.77
CA PHE A 34 4.43 -5.31 -5.91
C PHE A 34 4.31 -4.33 -4.74
N ILE A 35 4.07 -3.07 -5.07
CA ILE A 35 3.53 -2.07 -4.15
C ILE A 35 2.07 -2.44 -3.85
N VAL A 36 1.75 -2.70 -2.58
CA VAL A 36 0.39 -3.05 -2.15
C VAL A 36 -0.32 -1.82 -1.63
N VAL A 37 -1.48 -1.52 -2.22
CA VAL A 37 -2.39 -0.44 -1.80
C VAL A 37 -3.62 -1.10 -1.18
N LEU A 38 -3.93 -0.76 0.07
CA LEU A 38 -5.06 -1.32 0.80
C LEU A 38 -6.28 -0.41 0.69
N ILE A 39 -7.40 -0.96 0.25
CA ILE A 39 -8.67 -0.24 0.10
C ILE A 39 -9.70 -0.86 1.02
N HIS A 40 -10.26 -0.02 1.88
CA HIS A 40 -11.32 -0.41 2.79
C HIS A 40 -12.67 -0.45 2.05
N VAL A 41 -13.16 -1.66 1.75
CA VAL A 41 -14.31 -1.88 0.86
C VAL A 41 -15.55 -1.14 1.33
N HIS A 42 -15.83 -1.18 2.64
CA HIS A 42 -17.02 -0.52 3.18
C HIS A 42 -16.99 0.99 2.93
N LYS A 43 -15.83 1.64 3.15
CA LYS A 43 -15.67 3.08 2.91
C LYS A 43 -15.77 3.39 1.42
N PHE A 44 -15.14 2.57 0.58
CA PHE A 44 -15.14 2.75 -0.87
C PHE A 44 -16.53 2.60 -1.49
N MET A 45 -17.34 1.65 -1.00
CA MET A 45 -18.70 1.43 -1.49
C MET A 45 -19.68 2.55 -1.10
N MET A 46 -19.41 3.29 -0.02
CA MET A 46 -20.23 4.43 0.40
C MET A 46 -20.01 5.71 -0.42
N LEU A 47 -18.98 5.74 -1.28
CA LEU A 47 -18.67 6.89 -2.12
C LEU A 47 -19.55 6.92 -3.39
N THR A 48 -19.77 8.12 -3.92
CA THR A 48 -20.34 8.30 -5.27
C THR A 48 -19.33 7.87 -6.33
N ASP A 49 -19.79 7.56 -7.54
CA ASP A 49 -18.89 7.07 -8.61
C ASP A 49 -17.81 8.11 -8.99
N ALA A 50 -18.14 9.40 -8.95
CA ALA A 50 -17.15 10.47 -9.12
C ALA A 50 -16.06 10.42 -8.04
N ASN A 51 -16.46 10.26 -6.78
CA ASN A 51 -15.55 10.24 -5.63
C ASN A 51 -14.76 8.94 -5.52
N LYS A 52 -15.28 7.82 -6.04
CA LYS A 52 -14.55 6.53 -6.08
C LYS A 52 -13.27 6.63 -6.92
N VAL A 53 -13.34 7.30 -8.06
CA VAL A 53 -12.19 7.48 -8.94
C VAL A 53 -11.14 8.34 -8.25
N GLU A 54 -11.55 9.45 -7.65
CA GLU A 54 -10.64 10.34 -6.91
C GLU A 54 -10.00 9.63 -5.72
N PHE A 55 -10.80 8.92 -4.91
CA PHE A 55 -10.34 8.14 -3.78
C PHE A 55 -9.26 7.10 -4.16
N LEU A 56 -9.46 6.37 -5.26
CA LEU A 56 -8.48 5.41 -5.75
C LEU A 56 -7.20 6.10 -6.25
N LYS A 57 -7.32 7.21 -6.98
CA LYS A 57 -6.16 7.98 -7.42
C LYS A 57 -5.32 8.44 -6.23
N GLU A 58 -5.95 9.02 -5.22
CA GLU A 58 -5.26 9.47 -4.01
C GLU A 58 -4.50 8.34 -3.33
N HIS A 59 -5.15 7.19 -3.10
CA HIS A 59 -4.49 6.06 -2.43
C HIS A 59 -3.36 5.45 -3.27
N ILE A 60 -3.59 5.25 -4.58
CA ILE A 60 -2.59 4.64 -5.45
C ILE A 60 -1.37 5.54 -5.60
N PHE A 61 -1.56 6.83 -5.90
CA PHE A 61 -0.45 7.73 -6.19
C PHE A 61 0.29 8.16 -4.92
N LYS A 62 -0.40 8.34 -3.79
CA LYS A 62 0.26 8.67 -2.51
C LYS A 62 1.22 7.57 -2.06
N ASP A 63 0.80 6.31 -2.12
CA ASP A 63 1.64 5.17 -1.73
C ASP A 63 2.83 4.99 -2.68
N VAL A 64 2.63 5.22 -3.98
CA VAL A 64 3.72 5.20 -4.97
C VAL A 64 4.74 6.30 -4.69
N SER A 65 4.30 7.53 -4.43
CA SER A 65 5.18 8.65 -4.12
C SER A 65 6.00 8.40 -2.85
N SER A 66 5.35 7.89 -1.79
CA SER A 66 6.05 7.55 -0.54
C SER A 66 7.12 6.47 -0.74
N ILE A 67 6.84 5.49 -1.59
CA ILE A 67 7.78 4.40 -1.88
C ILE A 67 8.91 4.85 -2.80
N GLN A 68 8.67 5.72 -3.78
CA GLN A 68 9.74 6.31 -4.60
C GLN A 68 10.73 7.10 -3.73
N SER A 69 10.25 7.89 -2.78
CA SER A 69 11.13 8.58 -1.82
C SER A 69 11.94 7.60 -0.96
N SER A 70 11.34 6.46 -0.61
CA SER A 70 11.96 5.41 0.20
C SER A 70 12.88 4.47 -0.58
N LEU A 71 12.90 4.56 -1.91
CA LEU A 71 13.78 3.80 -2.82
C LEU A 71 14.99 4.63 -3.27
N GLN A 72 14.90 5.97 -3.23
CA GLN A 72 16.04 6.85 -3.53
C GLN A 72 17.00 7.04 -2.35
N ALA A 73 16.51 6.89 -1.10
CA ALA A 73 17.32 7.05 0.12
C ALA A 73 18.34 5.91 0.34
N ASN A 74 18.04 4.73 -0.17
CA ASN A 74 18.77 3.48 -0.04
C ASN A 74 19.74 3.26 -1.20
N GLU A 75 19.52 3.88 -2.37
CA GLU A 75 20.50 3.92 -3.46
C GLU A 75 21.69 4.83 -3.13
N THR A 76 21.46 5.93 -2.40
CA THR A 76 22.52 6.87 -2.00
C THR A 76 23.45 6.31 -0.91
N GLU A 77 22.92 5.49 0.00
CA GLU A 77 23.71 4.86 1.06
C GLU A 77 24.54 3.68 0.55
N GLN A 78 24.10 2.99 -0.52
CA GLN A 78 24.85 1.90 -1.17
C GLN A 78 25.95 2.39 -2.12
N ALA A 79 25.85 3.60 -2.68
CA ALA A 79 26.92 4.21 -3.47
C ALA A 79 28.11 4.62 -2.59
N ALA A 80 27.86 5.11 -1.37
CA ALA A 80 28.92 5.54 -0.45
C ALA A 80 29.76 4.39 0.14
N HIS A 81 29.25 3.15 0.16
CA HIS A 81 29.98 1.97 0.67
C HIS A 81 30.79 1.22 -0.40
N ARG A 82 30.72 1.65 -1.67
CA ARG A 82 31.45 1.05 -2.80
C ARG A 82 32.72 1.82 -3.21
N GLU A 83 32.99 2.98 -2.60
CA GLU A 83 34.14 3.84 -2.89
C GLU A 83 35.27 3.76 -1.84
N ILE A 84 35.30 2.72 -0.98
CA ILE A 84 36.40 2.45 -0.02
C ILE A 84 37.06 1.12 -0.35
#